data_AF-A0A093J2H3-F1
#
_entry.id   AF-A0A093J2H3-F1
#
_cell.length_a   1.000
_cell.length_b   1.000
_cell.length_c   1.000
_cell.angle_alpha   90.00
_cell.angle_beta   90.00
_cell.angle_gamma   90.00
#
_symmetry.space_group_name_H-M   'P 1'
#
loop_
_entity.id
_entity.type
_entity.pdbx_description
1 polymer ?
#
loop_
_entity_poly.entity_id
_entity_poly.type
_entity_poly.pdbx_seq_one_letter_code
_entity_poly.pdbx_strand_id
1 'polypeptide(L)'
;VLGVAAVAGAFTEKILKAMAAFNERPIVFALSNPTSKAECTAEQCYRLTEGRGIFASGSPFSKVTLPNGQTFFPGQGNNAYVFPGVALGVIACGVRHISDDIFLITAESIAAEVTEQNLAEGRLYPPLDSIREVSLKIAVKV
;
A
#
# COMPACT_ATOMS: atom_id res chain seq x y z
N VAL A 1 -1.50 2.84 -11.85
CA VAL A 1 -0.12 3.30 -12.10
C VAL A 1 0.73 3.03 -10.88
N LEU A 2 1.94 2.50 -11.06
CA LEU A 2 2.89 2.17 -9.98
C LEU A 2 4.18 2.95 -10.19
N GLY A 3 4.64 3.64 -9.14
CA GLY A 3 5.83 4.47 -9.12
C GLY A 3 6.86 3.86 -8.18
N VAL A 4 8.04 3.56 -8.73
CA VAL A 4 9.17 2.93 -8.02
C VAL A 4 10.51 3.53 -8.45
N ALA A 5 10.50 4.74 -9.01
CA ALA A 5 11.65 5.32 -9.70
C ALA A 5 12.47 6.31 -8.87
N ALA A 6 12.03 6.62 -7.65
CA ALA A 6 12.55 7.71 -6.81
C ALA A 6 12.56 9.08 -7.51
N VAL A 7 11.57 9.32 -8.38
CA VAL A 7 11.39 10.59 -9.08
C VAL A 7 10.22 11.34 -8.44
N ALA A 8 10.57 12.29 -7.57
CA ALA A 8 9.60 13.12 -6.86
C ALA A 8 8.68 13.87 -7.84
N GLY A 9 7.37 13.82 -7.60
CA GLY A 9 6.40 14.54 -8.44
C GLY A 9 6.20 13.96 -9.85
N ALA A 10 6.71 12.76 -10.13
CA ALA A 10 6.50 12.10 -11.42
C ALA A 10 5.02 11.92 -11.76
N PHE A 11 4.16 11.71 -10.75
CA PHE A 11 2.71 11.69 -10.93
C PHE A 11 2.16 13.11 -10.83
N THR A 12 2.41 13.84 -11.91
CA THR A 12 1.94 15.23 -12.09
C THR A 12 0.42 15.33 -12.05
N GLU A 13 -0.10 16.54 -11.86
CA GLU A 13 -1.54 16.81 -11.92
C GLU A 13 -2.19 16.29 -13.21
N LYS A 14 -1.52 16.51 -14.34
CA LYS A 14 -2.00 16.02 -15.65
C LYS A 14 -2.16 14.50 -15.66
N ILE A 15 -1.21 13.78 -15.07
CA ILE A 15 -1.25 12.31 -15.01
C ILE A 15 -2.37 11.84 -14.07
N LEU A 16 -2.49 12.43 -12.88
CA LEU A 16 -3.53 12.04 -11.91
C LEU A 16 -4.94 12.32 -12.45
N LYS A 17 -5.15 13.47 -13.09
CA LYS A 17 -6.42 13.79 -13.77
C LYS A 17 -6.69 12.85 -14.94
N ALA A 18 -5.68 12.50 -15.73
CA ALA A 18 -5.84 11.53 -16.82
C ALA A 18 -6.22 10.14 -16.29
N MET A 19 -5.56 9.66 -15.23
CA MET A 19 -5.93 8.42 -14.55
C MET A 19 -7.38 8.44 -14.07
N ALA A 20 -7.83 9.56 -13.49
CA ALA A 20 -9.20 9.76 -13.04
C ALA A 20 -10.23 9.86 -14.19
N ALA A 21 -9.82 10.34 -15.37
CA ALA A 21 -10.68 10.41 -16.54
C ALA A 21 -10.87 9.04 -17.21
N PHE A 22 -9.83 8.23 -17.26
CA PHE A 22 -9.88 6.90 -17.89
C PHE A 22 -10.47 5.81 -17.01
N ASN A 23 -10.47 6.02 -15.69
CA ASN A 23 -10.86 5.00 -14.73
C ASN A 23 -11.83 5.58 -13.71
N GLU A 24 -12.91 4.85 -13.43
CA GLU A 24 -13.85 5.21 -12.37
C GLU A 24 -13.15 5.25 -11.00
N ARG A 25 -12.29 4.26 -10.70
CA ARG A 25 -11.49 4.20 -9.47
C ARG A 25 -10.02 3.92 -9.78
N PRO A 26 -9.21 4.95 -10.08
CA PRO A 26 -7.82 4.74 -10.51
C PRO A 26 -6.93 4.26 -9.36
N ILE A 27 -6.17 3.18 -9.57
CA ILE A 27 -5.12 2.74 -8.64
C ILE A 27 -3.85 3.57 -8.87
N VAL A 28 -3.33 4.18 -7.80
CA VAL A 28 -2.14 5.05 -7.80
C VAL A 28 -1.21 4.66 -6.65
N PHE A 29 -0.10 3.99 -6.97
CA PHE A 29 0.89 3.57 -5.98
C PHE A 29 2.16 4.40 -6.12
N ALA A 30 2.47 5.23 -5.12
CA ALA A 30 3.68 6.06 -5.06
C ALA A 30 4.69 5.44 -4.07
N LEU A 31 5.37 4.37 -4.49
CA LEU A 31 6.10 3.46 -3.60
C LEU A 31 7.54 3.92 -3.32
N SER A 32 8.01 4.97 -3.97
CA SER A 32 9.34 5.50 -3.74
C SER A 32 9.52 6.04 -2.34
N ASN A 33 10.68 5.72 -1.75
CA ASN A 33 11.12 6.18 -0.43
C ASN A 33 12.37 7.05 -0.56
N PRO A 34 12.62 7.99 0.37
CA PRO A 34 11.72 8.45 1.45
C PRO A 34 10.58 9.36 0.90
N THR A 35 9.79 9.99 1.77
CA THR A 35 8.67 10.88 1.37
C THR A 35 9.06 11.95 0.34
N SER A 36 10.30 12.47 0.40
CA SER A 36 10.81 13.46 -0.57
C SER A 36 11.04 12.91 -1.98
N LYS A 37 10.87 11.60 -2.18
CA LYS A 37 11.01 10.89 -3.45
C LYS A 37 9.69 10.27 -3.93
N ALA A 38 8.61 10.43 -3.19
CA ALA A 38 7.30 9.94 -3.59
C ALA A 38 6.82 10.59 -4.89
N GLU A 39 6.25 9.79 -5.79
CA GLU A 39 5.78 10.24 -7.11
C GLU A 39 4.64 11.26 -7.02
N CYS A 40 3.80 11.15 -5.97
CA CYS A 40 2.87 12.19 -5.52
C CYS A 40 2.54 11.98 -4.03
N THR A 41 1.90 12.97 -3.42
CA THR A 41 1.35 12.85 -2.06
C THR A 41 -0.05 12.24 -2.06
N ALA A 42 -0.47 11.69 -0.91
CA ALA A 42 -1.86 11.26 -0.71
C ALA A 42 -2.87 12.40 -0.99
N GLU A 43 -2.57 13.61 -0.50
CA GLU A 43 -3.40 14.80 -0.71
C GLU A 43 -3.60 15.11 -2.20
N GLN A 44 -2.50 15.09 -2.98
CA GLN A 44 -2.56 15.30 -4.42
C GLN A 44 -3.41 14.24 -5.10
N CYS A 45 -3.17 12.96 -4.80
CA CYS A 45 -3.95 11.87 -5.37
C CYS A 45 -5.45 12.03 -5.08
N TYR A 46 -5.85 12.13 -3.81
CA TYR A 46 -7.27 12.17 -3.46
C TYR A 46 -7.96 13.43 -3.97
N ARG A 47 -7.32 14.62 -3.92
CA ARG A 47 -7.93 15.84 -4.45
C ARG A 47 -8.09 15.81 -5.96
N LEU A 48 -7.04 15.43 -6.69
CA LEU A 48 -7.02 15.51 -8.16
C LEU A 48 -7.81 14.37 -8.83
N THR A 49 -8.14 13.33 -8.06
CA THR A 49 -9.02 12.23 -8.49
C THR A 49 -10.41 12.32 -7.86
N GLU A 50 -10.74 13.44 -7.19
CA GLU A 50 -12.05 13.69 -6.57
C GLU A 50 -12.50 12.58 -5.60
N GLY A 51 -11.55 12.06 -4.81
CA GLY A 51 -11.78 10.99 -3.83
C GLY A 51 -11.92 9.59 -4.43
N ARG A 52 -11.84 9.44 -5.75
CA ARG A 52 -11.99 8.13 -6.42
C ARG A 52 -10.69 7.33 -6.46
N GLY A 53 -9.55 7.98 -6.32
CA GLY A 53 -8.23 7.36 -6.35
C GLY A 53 -8.03 6.35 -5.23
N ILE A 54 -7.57 5.15 -5.60
CA ILE A 54 -7.13 4.10 -4.68
C ILE A 54 -5.63 4.27 -4.50
N PHE A 55 -5.22 4.82 -3.35
CA PHE A 55 -3.85 5.26 -3.10
C PHE A 55 -3.12 4.39 -2.07
N ALA A 56 -1.85 4.10 -2.37
CA ALA A 56 -0.88 3.59 -1.39
C ALA A 56 0.51 4.19 -1.66
N SER A 57 1.34 4.26 -0.63
CA SER A 57 2.69 4.82 -0.74
C SER A 57 3.73 3.98 -0.01
N GLY A 58 5.01 4.17 -0.35
CA GLY A 58 6.11 3.51 0.37
C GLY A 58 6.36 4.15 1.72
N SER A 59 6.30 5.48 1.78
CA SER A 59 6.48 6.31 2.98
C SER A 59 5.14 6.71 3.60
N PRO A 60 5.09 7.00 4.91
CA PRO A 60 3.87 7.43 5.59
C PRO A 60 3.36 8.77 5.06
N PHE A 61 2.04 8.87 4.93
CA PHE A 61 1.30 10.12 4.82
C PHE A 61 0.20 10.18 5.88
N SER A 62 -0.13 11.38 6.34
CA SER A 62 -1.26 11.61 7.23
C SER A 62 -2.60 11.33 6.54
N LYS A 63 -3.65 11.14 7.34
CA LYS A 63 -5.03 11.06 6.83
C LYS A 63 -5.40 12.32 6.03
N VAL A 64 -6.26 12.14 5.03
CA VAL A 64 -6.72 13.21 4.14
C VAL A 64 -8.23 13.35 4.25
N THR A 65 -8.71 14.54 4.61
CA THR A 65 -10.16 14.85 4.64
C THR A 65 -10.50 15.76 3.48
N LEU A 66 -11.42 15.31 2.61
CA LEU A 66 -11.87 16.06 1.45
C LEU A 66 -12.97 17.07 1.82
N PRO A 67 -13.25 18.07 0.97
CA PRO A 67 -14.29 19.08 1.21
C PRO A 67 -15.70 18.50 1.40
N ASN A 68 -15.99 17.31 0.87
CA ASN A 68 -17.25 16.59 1.06
C ASN A 68 -17.36 15.90 2.44
N GLY A 69 -16.35 16.04 3.31
CA GLY A 69 -16.29 15.44 4.65
C GLY A 69 -15.71 14.02 4.68
N GLN A 70 -15.49 13.38 3.54
CA GLN A 70 -14.90 12.04 3.48
C GLN A 70 -13.44 12.06 3.93
N THR A 71 -13.06 11.12 4.80
CA THR A 71 -11.69 11.01 5.31
C THR A 71 -11.08 9.68 4.88
N PHE A 72 -9.88 9.75 4.29
CA PHE A 72 -9.09 8.62 3.82
C PHE A 72 -7.85 8.42 4.68
N PHE A 73 -7.49 7.16 4.89
CA PHE A 73 -6.30 6.75 5.62
C PHE A 73 -5.36 5.99 4.66
N PRO A 74 -4.41 6.68 4.02
CA PRO A 74 -3.59 6.07 2.98
C PRO A 74 -2.74 4.93 3.55
N GLY A 75 -2.85 3.75 2.94
CA GLY A 75 -2.08 2.57 3.33
C GLY A 75 -0.62 2.66 2.88
N GLN A 76 0.27 1.97 3.61
CA GLN A 76 1.69 1.88 3.23
C GLN A 76 1.98 0.57 2.53
N GLY A 77 2.26 0.64 1.22
CA GLY A 77 2.76 -0.48 0.43
C GLY A 77 4.25 -0.70 0.66
N ASN A 78 4.61 -1.06 1.88
CA ASN A 78 5.99 -1.16 2.33
C ASN A 78 6.39 -2.63 2.59
N ASN A 79 7.65 -2.97 2.31
CA ASN A 79 8.19 -4.31 2.54
C ASN A 79 8.20 -4.74 4.02
N ALA A 80 8.00 -3.79 4.95
CA ALA A 80 7.77 -4.04 6.36
C ALA A 80 6.65 -5.05 6.66
N TYR A 81 5.64 -5.18 5.78
CA TYR A 81 4.60 -6.22 5.94
C TYR A 81 5.07 -7.62 5.53
N VAL A 82 6.18 -7.75 4.81
CA VAL A 82 6.61 -9.00 4.16
C VAL A 82 7.78 -9.62 4.90
N PHE A 83 8.92 -8.90 4.97
CA PHE A 83 10.18 -9.50 5.43
C PHE A 83 10.13 -10.06 6.86
N PRO A 84 9.40 -9.49 7.83
CA PRO A 84 9.38 -10.05 9.19
C PRO A 84 8.70 -11.42 9.25
N GLY A 85 7.54 -11.56 8.60
CA GLY A 85 6.77 -12.81 8.59
C GLY A 85 7.45 -13.90 7.77
N VAL A 86 7.97 -13.55 6.58
CA VAL A 86 8.71 -14.49 5.75
C VAL A 86 9.98 -14.97 6.47
N ALA A 87 10.77 -14.06 7.05
CA ALA A 87 11.98 -14.46 7.77
C ALA A 87 11.66 -15.36 8.96
N LEU A 88 10.59 -15.06 9.71
CA LEU A 88 10.15 -15.89 10.82
C LEU A 88 9.77 -17.31 10.36
N GLY A 89 8.95 -17.44 9.30
CA GLY A 89 8.55 -18.75 8.76
C GLY A 89 9.74 -19.55 8.23
N VAL A 90 10.61 -18.91 7.44
CA VAL A 90 11.83 -19.52 6.90
C VAL A 90 12.74 -20.06 7.99
N ILE A 91 12.99 -19.27 9.04
CA ILE A 91 13.84 -19.67 10.18
C ILE A 91 13.17 -20.78 10.99
N ALA A 92 11.88 -20.64 11.31
CA ALA A 92 11.16 -21.59 12.14
C ALA A 92 11.02 -22.98 11.49
N CYS A 93 10.81 -23.02 10.17
CA CYS A 93 10.60 -24.24 9.41
C CYS A 93 11.89 -24.80 8.79
N GLY A 94 13.02 -24.08 8.89
CA GLY A 94 14.30 -24.49 8.31
C GLY A 94 14.26 -24.55 6.78
N VAL A 95 13.53 -23.62 6.15
CA VAL A 95 13.37 -23.55 4.69
C VAL A 95 14.74 -23.32 4.03
N ARG A 96 15.10 -24.17 3.05
CA ARG A 96 16.42 -24.14 2.41
C ARG A 96 16.52 -23.19 1.22
N HIS A 97 15.40 -22.95 0.53
CA HIS A 97 15.33 -22.10 -0.64
C HIS A 97 14.01 -21.32 -0.59
N ILE A 98 14.08 -20.03 -0.92
CA ILE A 98 12.90 -19.16 -0.95
C ILE A 98 12.46 -19.04 -2.42
N SER A 99 11.34 -19.65 -2.77
CA SER A 99 10.73 -19.54 -4.11
C SER A 99 9.78 -18.35 -4.22
N ASP A 100 9.40 -17.99 -5.44
CA ASP A 100 8.42 -16.93 -5.70
C ASP A 100 7.04 -17.23 -5.08
N ASP A 101 6.69 -18.52 -4.94
CA ASP A 101 5.43 -18.95 -4.31
C ASP A 101 5.30 -18.48 -2.85
N ILE A 102 6.42 -18.40 -2.11
CA ILE A 102 6.41 -17.88 -0.73
C ILE A 102 5.98 -16.41 -0.72
N PHE A 103 6.43 -15.61 -1.69
CA PHE A 103 6.04 -14.21 -1.80
C PHE A 103 4.59 -14.07 -2.28
N LEU A 104 4.11 -14.95 -3.16
CA LEU A 104 2.71 -14.98 -3.58
C LEU A 104 1.77 -15.30 -2.40
N ILE A 105 2.05 -16.37 -1.65
CA ILE A 105 1.27 -16.75 -0.46
C ILE A 105 1.34 -15.65 0.61
N THR A 106 2.48 -14.99 0.76
CA THR A 106 2.61 -13.85 1.66
C THR A 106 1.73 -12.68 1.24
N ALA A 107 1.72 -12.32 -0.04
CA ALA A 107 0.87 -11.24 -0.57
C ALA A 107 -0.62 -11.54 -0.35
N GLU A 108 -1.06 -12.77 -0.64
CA GLU A 108 -2.43 -13.23 -0.39
C GLU A 108 -2.77 -13.18 1.11
N SER A 109 -1.81 -13.53 1.97
CA SER A 109 -1.99 -13.51 3.43
C SER A 109 -2.12 -12.10 3.98
N ILE A 110 -1.37 -11.13 3.46
CA ILE A 110 -1.53 -9.72 3.83
C ILE A 110 -2.89 -9.20 3.38
N ALA A 111 -3.31 -9.52 2.16
CA ALA A 111 -4.59 -9.08 1.62
C ALA A 111 -5.78 -9.65 2.41
N ALA A 112 -5.69 -10.90 2.87
CA ALA A 112 -6.72 -11.55 3.69
C ALA A 112 -6.94 -10.88 5.07
N GLU A 113 -5.97 -10.09 5.54
CA GLU A 113 -6.05 -9.36 6.80
C GLU A 113 -6.67 -7.97 6.65
N VAL A 114 -7.00 -7.55 5.42
CA VAL A 114 -7.68 -6.28 5.14
C VAL A 114 -9.19 -6.46 5.26
N THR A 115 -9.79 -5.82 6.26
CA THR A 115 -11.24 -5.88 6.49
C THR A 115 -12.01 -4.96 5.54
N GLU A 116 -13.32 -5.19 5.39
CA GLU A 116 -14.20 -4.28 4.64
C GLU A 116 -14.16 -2.85 5.20
N GLN A 117 -14.04 -2.69 6.53
CA GLN A 117 -13.88 -1.38 7.16
C GLN A 117 -12.57 -0.70 6.75
N ASN A 118 -11.47 -1.46 6.62
CA ASN A 118 -10.22 -0.91 6.13
C ASN A 118 -10.37 -0.40 4.69
N LEU A 119 -11.03 -1.18 3.82
CA LEU A 119 -11.31 -0.77 2.45
C LEU A 119 -12.21 0.47 2.38
N ALA A 120 -13.23 0.56 3.23
CA ALA A 120 -14.12 1.72 3.33
C ALA A 120 -13.39 3.00 3.76
N GLU A 121 -12.35 2.87 4.59
CA GLU A 121 -11.43 3.95 5.00
C GLU A 121 -10.35 4.27 3.94
N GLY A 122 -10.31 3.53 2.83
CA GLY A 122 -9.32 3.69 1.76
C GLY A 122 -7.97 3.03 2.02
N ARG A 123 -7.88 2.13 3.00
CA ARG A 123 -6.67 1.37 3.32
C ARG A 123 -6.59 0.12 2.45
N LEU A 124 -5.43 -0.10 1.82
CA LEU A 124 -5.14 -1.31 1.03
C LEU A 124 -4.31 -2.35 1.78
N TYR A 125 -3.85 -1.99 2.98
CA TYR A 125 -3.04 -2.82 3.84
C TYR A 125 -3.65 -2.80 5.24
N PRO A 126 -3.44 -3.85 6.06
CA PRO A 126 -3.89 -3.86 7.44
C PRO A 126 -3.29 -2.68 8.21
N PRO A 127 -3.94 -2.16 9.27
CA PRO A 127 -3.35 -1.16 10.15
C PRO A 127 -1.93 -1.53 10.62
N LEU A 128 -1.04 -0.54 10.74
CA LEU A 128 0.37 -0.79 11.12
C LEU A 128 0.52 -1.30 12.57
N ASP A 129 -0.43 -1.02 13.44
CA ASP A 129 -0.44 -1.51 14.82
C ASP A 129 -0.68 -3.02 14.91
N SER A 130 -1.31 -3.65 13.91
CA SER A 130 -1.49 -5.11 13.83
C SER A 130 -0.36 -5.84 13.08
N ILE A 131 0.74 -5.15 12.74
CA ILE A 131 1.80 -5.71 11.89
C ILE A 131 2.47 -6.95 12.50
N ARG A 132 2.49 -7.07 13.83
CA ARG A 132 3.06 -8.24 14.52
C ARG A 132 2.19 -9.47 14.33
N GLU A 133 0.89 -9.33 14.50
CA GLU A 133 -0.09 -10.39 14.29
C GLU A 133 -0.12 -10.81 12.82
N VAL A 134 -0.09 -9.85 11.89
CA VAL A 134 0.02 -10.11 10.44
C VAL A 134 1.30 -10.89 10.13
N SER A 135 2.44 -10.49 10.68
CA SER A 135 3.72 -11.18 10.48
C SER A 135 3.69 -12.62 10.99
N LEU A 136 3.05 -12.88 12.14
CA LEU A 136 2.88 -14.23 12.67
C LEU A 136 2.03 -15.09 11.74
N LYS A 137 0.91 -14.56 11.23
CA LYS A 137 0.03 -15.28 10.31
C LYS A 137 0.71 -15.61 8.98
N ILE A 138 1.53 -14.70 8.47
CA ILE A 138 2.40 -14.97 7.31
C ILE A 138 3.34 -16.12 7.63
N ALA A 139 4.05 -16.06 8.76
CA ALA A 139 5.02 -17.08 9.14
C ALA A 139 4.41 -18.48 9.32
N VAL A 140 3.15 -18.57 9.77
CA VAL A 140 2.42 -19.85 9.89
C VAL A 140 2.09 -20.47 8.53
N LYS A 141 1.96 -19.64 7.48
CA LYS A 141 1.63 -20.10 6.12
C LYS A 141 2.87 -20.38 5.25
N VAL A 142 4.02 -19.79 5.60
CA VAL A 142 5.32 -20.00 4.95
C VAL A 142 5.96 -21.30 5.44
#